data_AF-A0A1V4V9N5-F1
#
_entry.id   AF-A0A1V4V9N5-F1
#
_cell.length_a   1.000
_cell.length_b   1.000
_cell.length_c   1.000
_cell.angle_alpha   90.00
_cell.angle_beta   90.00
_cell.angle_gamma   90.00
#
_symmetry.space_group_name_H-M   'P 1'
#
loop_
_entity.id
_entity.type
_entity.pdbx_description
1 polymer ?
#
loop_
_entity_poly.entity_id
_entity_poly.type
_entity_poly.pdbx_seq_one_letter_code
_entity_poly.pdbx_strand_id
1 'polypeptide(L)'
;MSLTAEGWEHFSGWQRAIEERAMREEDRILQAVAGRLMTFALKLAMVFTVGRSDFDPSTTRAVSLEHVQEATRQVETYFLPTARVVIEEVARSERENLQNQIIGTIRRAGGKIARRDLLRKLHVKLEDVDKAICALEASEEIETLQVEGKGPIKYVYRLTVSNVPSVSNVPSVSSVTQIQGNSTRSVKSDRDKSSAFGETVVTVGTVETVETEKTVTTGGDGGAERTATPSPKPKGEGDEGRAPTSEEAEVLADVAGRILQNWPGIAEARLWELAREKLGSPLPLAVVKAWLKESGYTEAGRLNGSPLWNPPAAGEVVG
;
A
#
# COMPACT_ATOMS: atom_id res chain seq x y z
N MET A 1 -32.26 0.34 -21.35
CA MET A 1 -31.80 1.00 -22.59
C MET A 1 -30.78 0.07 -23.22
N SER A 2 -30.89 -0.24 -24.52
CA SER A 2 -29.93 -1.08 -25.25
C SER A 2 -29.01 -0.23 -26.12
N LEU A 3 -28.05 -0.84 -26.84
CA LEU A 3 -27.43 -0.21 -28.00
C LEU A 3 -28.31 -0.43 -29.25
N THR A 4 -28.11 0.37 -30.30
CA THR A 4 -28.52 0.00 -31.66
C THR A 4 -27.68 -1.19 -32.18
N ALA A 5 -28.11 -1.83 -33.27
CA ALA A 5 -27.36 -2.93 -33.89
C ALA A 5 -25.96 -2.47 -34.35
N GLU A 6 -25.89 -1.33 -35.04
CA GLU A 6 -24.64 -0.69 -35.46
C GLU A 6 -23.75 -0.30 -34.26
N GLY A 7 -24.36 0.20 -33.18
CA GLY A 7 -23.66 0.52 -31.94
C GLY A 7 -23.07 -0.73 -31.28
N TRP A 8 -23.77 -1.87 -31.33
CA TRP A 8 -23.25 -3.17 -30.90
C TRP A 8 -22.10 -3.67 -31.78
N GLU A 9 -22.19 -3.51 -33.10
CA GLU A 9 -21.14 -3.91 -34.04
C GLU A 9 -19.86 -3.09 -33.82
N HIS A 10 -19.98 -1.75 -33.78
CA HIS A 10 -18.86 -0.86 -33.47
C HIS A 10 -18.25 -1.15 -32.10
N PHE A 11 -19.07 -1.33 -31.06
CA PHE A 11 -18.58 -1.65 -29.73
C PHE A 11 -17.83 -2.99 -29.69
N SER A 12 -18.36 -4.02 -30.36
CA SER A 12 -17.75 -5.37 -30.37
C SER A 12 -16.44 -5.40 -31.16
N GLY A 13 -16.40 -4.72 -32.30
CA GLY A 13 -15.17 -4.54 -33.09
C GLY A 13 -14.10 -3.77 -32.34
N TRP A 14 -14.49 -2.67 -31.66
CA TRP A 14 -13.61 -1.91 -30.79
C TRP A 14 -13.09 -2.74 -29.61
N GLN A 15 -13.98 -3.44 -28.88
CA GLN A 15 -13.60 -4.30 -27.76
C GLN A 15 -12.54 -5.31 -28.18
N ARG A 16 -12.79 -6.01 -29.29
CA ARG A 16 -11.86 -6.99 -29.84
C ARG A 16 -10.51 -6.36 -30.23
N ALA A 17 -10.50 -5.18 -30.84
CA ALA A 17 -9.26 -4.47 -31.19
C ALA A 17 -8.43 -4.07 -29.95
N ILE A 18 -9.09 -3.70 -28.84
CA ILE A 18 -8.42 -3.45 -27.54
C ILE A 18 -7.79 -4.75 -27.01
N GLU A 19 -8.51 -5.87 -27.03
CA GLU A 19 -8.02 -7.18 -26.55
C GLU A 19 -6.86 -7.72 -27.41
N GLU A 20 -6.97 -7.65 -28.73
CA GLU A 20 -5.91 -8.06 -29.66
C GLU A 20 -4.67 -7.16 -29.52
N ARG A 21 -4.83 -5.85 -29.30
CA ARG A 21 -3.71 -4.94 -28.97
C ARG A 21 -3.04 -5.33 -27.65
N ALA A 22 -3.83 -5.56 -26.60
CA ALA A 22 -3.35 -5.91 -25.26
C ALA A 22 -2.56 -7.23 -25.25
N MET A 23 -2.94 -8.21 -26.07
CA MET A 23 -2.20 -9.46 -26.24
C MET A 23 -0.94 -9.27 -27.11
N ARG A 24 -1.05 -8.61 -28.28
CA ARG A 24 0.07 -8.39 -29.22
C ARG A 24 1.23 -7.59 -28.63
N GLU A 25 0.96 -6.67 -27.71
CA GLU A 25 1.95 -5.76 -27.12
C GLU A 25 2.43 -6.23 -25.73
N GLU A 26 1.98 -7.41 -25.26
CA GLU A 26 2.19 -7.93 -23.90
C GLU A 26 1.85 -6.90 -22.78
N ASP A 27 0.96 -5.95 -23.08
CA ASP A 27 0.69 -4.79 -22.23
C ASP A 27 -0.15 -5.18 -21.01
N ARG A 28 0.54 -5.60 -19.95
CA ARG A 28 -0.06 -5.98 -18.65
C ARG A 28 -0.93 -4.89 -18.04
N ILE A 29 -0.66 -3.62 -18.31
CA ILE A 29 -1.49 -2.51 -17.82
C ILE A 29 -2.82 -2.52 -18.57
N LEU A 30 -2.77 -2.55 -19.91
CA LEU A 30 -3.98 -2.62 -20.73
C LEU A 30 -4.81 -3.88 -20.43
N GLN A 31 -4.17 -5.06 -20.34
CA GLN A 31 -4.81 -6.31 -19.95
C GLN A 31 -5.54 -6.19 -18.59
N ALA A 32 -4.93 -5.53 -17.60
CA ALA A 32 -5.51 -5.35 -16.27
C ALA A 32 -6.66 -4.32 -16.21
N VAL A 33 -6.75 -3.37 -17.16
CA VAL A 33 -7.83 -2.36 -17.18
C VAL A 33 -8.91 -2.60 -18.24
N ALA A 34 -8.65 -3.40 -19.28
CA ALA A 34 -9.51 -3.58 -20.46
C ALA A 34 -10.99 -3.81 -20.10
N GLY A 35 -11.31 -4.83 -19.29
CA GLY A 35 -12.69 -5.14 -18.88
C GLY A 35 -13.40 -4.02 -18.11
N ARG A 36 -12.63 -3.19 -17.37
CA ARG A 36 -13.17 -1.98 -16.72
C ARG A 36 -13.46 -0.89 -17.75
N LEU A 37 -12.52 -0.65 -18.67
CA LEU A 37 -12.65 0.35 -19.75
C LEU A 37 -13.84 0.04 -20.68
N MET A 38 -14.07 -1.23 -21.02
CA MET A 38 -15.26 -1.68 -21.78
C MET A 38 -16.56 -1.31 -21.06
N THR A 39 -16.62 -1.60 -19.76
CA THR A 39 -17.77 -1.24 -18.90
C THR A 39 -17.96 0.28 -18.80
N PHE A 40 -16.88 1.06 -18.78
CA PHE A 40 -16.93 2.52 -18.77
C PHE A 40 -17.38 3.11 -20.11
N ALA A 41 -16.93 2.58 -21.25
CA ALA A 41 -17.39 3.01 -22.58
C ALA A 41 -18.91 2.86 -22.73
N LEU A 42 -19.49 1.72 -22.31
CA LEU A 42 -20.94 1.52 -22.33
C LEU A 42 -21.69 2.53 -21.43
N LYS A 43 -21.20 2.76 -20.21
CA LYS A 43 -21.78 3.75 -19.28
C LYS A 43 -21.68 5.17 -19.84
N LEU A 44 -20.56 5.52 -20.46
CA LEU A 44 -20.31 6.83 -21.04
C LEU A 44 -21.23 7.10 -22.26
N ALA A 45 -21.44 6.10 -23.12
CA ALA A 45 -22.39 6.19 -24.23
C ALA A 45 -23.85 6.34 -23.73
N MET A 46 -24.21 5.69 -22.62
CA MET A 46 -25.51 5.92 -21.96
C MET A 46 -25.60 7.34 -21.36
N VAL A 47 -24.54 7.86 -20.73
CA VAL A 47 -24.49 9.24 -20.20
C VAL A 47 -24.64 10.27 -21.32
N PHE A 48 -23.99 10.10 -22.47
CA PHE A 48 -24.21 10.97 -23.64
C PHE A 48 -25.63 10.88 -24.17
N THR A 49 -26.25 9.70 -24.14
CA THR A 49 -27.66 9.53 -24.55
C THR A 49 -28.63 10.25 -23.62
N VAL A 50 -28.42 10.17 -22.31
CA VAL A 50 -29.26 10.82 -21.29
C VAL A 50 -28.98 12.33 -21.17
N GLY A 51 -27.76 12.77 -21.49
CA GLY A 51 -27.33 14.18 -21.44
C GLY A 51 -27.79 15.05 -22.61
N ARG A 52 -28.56 14.50 -23.55
CA ARG A 52 -29.14 15.26 -24.67
C ARG A 52 -30.25 16.20 -24.20
N SER A 53 -30.33 17.39 -24.80
CA SER A 53 -31.39 18.37 -24.51
C SER A 53 -32.79 17.93 -24.97
N ASP A 54 -32.89 16.97 -25.88
CA ASP A 54 -34.12 16.33 -26.35
C ASP A 54 -34.34 14.92 -25.76
N PHE A 55 -33.62 14.56 -24.70
CA PHE A 55 -33.77 13.25 -24.05
C PHE A 55 -35.13 13.11 -23.35
N ASP A 56 -36.00 12.26 -23.89
CA ASP A 56 -37.20 11.76 -23.23
C ASP A 56 -37.04 10.26 -22.85
N PRO A 57 -37.14 9.88 -21.55
CA PRO A 57 -37.06 8.48 -21.12
C PRO A 57 -38.28 7.63 -21.52
N SER A 58 -39.38 8.23 -21.97
CA SER A 58 -40.57 7.50 -22.44
C SER A 58 -40.33 6.89 -23.84
N THR A 59 -39.74 7.66 -24.75
CA THR A 59 -39.44 7.26 -26.15
C THR A 59 -38.02 6.73 -26.34
N THR A 60 -37.02 7.25 -25.62
CA THR A 60 -35.60 6.91 -25.83
C THR A 60 -35.25 5.56 -25.20
N ARG A 61 -35.25 4.50 -26.03
CA ARG A 61 -34.97 3.12 -25.58
C ARG A 61 -33.59 2.58 -25.99
N ALA A 62 -32.91 3.22 -26.92
CA ALA A 62 -31.59 2.80 -27.44
C ALA A 62 -30.55 3.94 -27.42
N VAL A 63 -29.29 3.56 -27.25
CA VAL A 63 -28.07 4.38 -27.41
C VAL A 63 -27.69 4.39 -28.90
N SER A 64 -27.53 5.58 -29.50
CA SER A 64 -27.13 5.74 -30.91
C SER A 64 -25.66 5.40 -31.14
N LEU A 65 -25.33 5.04 -32.39
CA LEU A 65 -23.95 4.74 -32.82
C LEU A 65 -22.97 5.87 -32.48
N GLU A 66 -23.37 7.13 -32.70
CA GLU A 66 -22.57 8.33 -32.44
C GLU A 66 -22.08 8.41 -30.98
N HIS A 67 -22.93 8.10 -30.01
CA HIS A 67 -22.56 8.10 -28.60
C HIS A 67 -21.61 6.95 -28.24
N VAL A 68 -21.72 5.80 -28.92
CA VAL A 68 -20.77 4.68 -28.76
C VAL A 68 -19.42 5.04 -29.37
N GLN A 69 -19.42 5.67 -30.54
CA GLN A 69 -18.21 6.13 -31.22
C GLN A 69 -17.47 7.18 -30.38
N GLU A 70 -18.15 8.20 -29.87
CA GLU A 70 -17.53 9.19 -28.99
C GLU A 70 -17.08 8.57 -27.65
N ALA A 71 -17.84 7.66 -27.05
CA ALA A 71 -17.44 7.01 -25.81
C ALA A 71 -16.20 6.11 -25.96
N THR A 72 -16.13 5.32 -27.04
CA THR A 72 -14.95 4.50 -27.36
C THR A 72 -13.74 5.37 -27.71
N ARG A 73 -13.93 6.46 -28.47
CA ARG A 73 -12.90 7.46 -28.75
C ARG A 73 -12.38 8.12 -27.48
N GLN A 74 -13.24 8.51 -26.53
CA GLN A 74 -12.83 9.09 -25.25
C GLN A 74 -12.06 8.10 -24.38
N VAL A 75 -12.43 6.81 -24.40
CA VAL A 75 -11.66 5.77 -23.70
C VAL A 75 -10.25 5.62 -24.26
N GLU A 76 -10.05 5.65 -25.58
CA GLU A 76 -8.71 5.56 -26.17
C GLU A 76 -7.91 6.87 -26.11
N THR A 77 -8.56 8.03 -26.28
CA THR A 77 -7.88 9.33 -26.33
C THR A 77 -7.49 9.84 -24.94
N TYR A 78 -8.27 9.52 -23.91
CA TYR A 78 -8.12 10.09 -22.56
C TYR A 78 -7.96 9.00 -21.48
N PHE A 79 -8.98 8.17 -21.26
CA PHE A 79 -8.98 7.29 -20.07
C PHE A 79 -7.88 6.24 -20.07
N LEU A 80 -7.53 5.65 -21.22
CA LEU A 80 -6.47 4.65 -21.34
C LEU A 80 -5.07 5.27 -21.14
N PRO A 81 -4.68 6.39 -21.79
CA PRO A 81 -3.46 7.12 -21.47
C PRO A 81 -3.36 7.55 -20.00
N THR A 82 -4.43 8.15 -19.43
CA THR A 82 -4.43 8.57 -18.02
C THR A 82 -4.29 7.39 -17.06
N ALA A 83 -4.99 6.27 -17.33
CA ALA A 83 -4.85 5.06 -16.51
C ALA A 83 -3.43 4.50 -16.54
N ARG A 84 -2.74 4.54 -17.69
CA ARG A 84 -1.34 4.12 -17.79
C ARG A 84 -0.45 4.99 -16.90
N VAL A 85 -0.51 6.32 -17.05
CA VAL A 85 0.32 7.26 -16.28
C VAL A 85 0.12 7.05 -14.77
N VAL A 86 -1.13 6.99 -14.30
CA VAL A 86 -1.44 6.83 -12.87
C VAL A 86 -0.98 5.47 -12.34
N ILE A 87 -1.12 4.39 -13.12
CA ILE A 87 -0.65 3.05 -12.70
C ILE A 87 0.88 2.99 -12.66
N GLU A 88 1.58 3.59 -13.62
CA GLU A 88 3.05 3.65 -13.64
C GLU A 88 3.62 4.57 -12.55
N GLU A 89 2.92 5.64 -12.19
CA GLU A 89 3.24 6.54 -11.08
C GLU A 89 3.07 5.83 -9.73
N VAL A 90 1.91 5.22 -9.45
CA VAL A 90 1.70 4.43 -8.23
C VAL A 90 2.71 3.29 -8.13
N ALA A 91 2.95 2.54 -9.21
CA ALA A 91 3.96 1.48 -9.22
C ALA A 91 5.40 2.00 -9.11
N ARG A 92 5.66 3.30 -9.28
CA ARG A 92 6.95 3.94 -8.94
C ARG A 92 6.98 4.30 -7.45
N SER A 93 5.95 4.96 -6.94
CA SER A 93 5.82 5.33 -5.52
C SER A 93 5.87 4.10 -4.59
N GLU A 94 5.30 2.95 -4.99
CA GLU A 94 5.42 1.70 -4.22
C GLU A 94 6.87 1.19 -4.13
N ARG A 95 7.65 1.30 -5.21
CA ARG A 95 9.07 0.92 -5.24
C ARG A 95 9.92 1.87 -4.41
N GLU A 96 9.71 3.17 -4.56
CA GLU A 96 10.38 4.21 -3.76
C GLU A 96 10.03 4.08 -2.27
N ASN A 97 8.79 3.76 -1.93
CA ASN A 97 8.36 3.47 -0.55
C ASN A 97 9.06 2.22 0.00
N LEU A 98 9.15 1.12 -0.77
CA LEU A 98 9.88 -0.09 -0.35
C LEU A 98 11.39 0.19 -0.14
N GLN A 99 12.00 0.97 -1.01
CA GLN A 99 13.40 1.41 -0.87
C GLN A 99 13.59 2.24 0.41
N ASN A 100 12.73 3.22 0.66
CA ASN A 100 12.72 4.00 1.90
C ASN A 100 12.47 3.12 3.15
N GLN A 101 11.60 2.12 3.05
CA GLN A 101 11.34 1.15 4.12
C GLN A 101 12.56 0.28 4.40
N ILE A 102 13.32 -0.13 3.38
CA ILE A 102 14.60 -0.84 3.50
C ILE A 102 15.63 0.07 4.21
N ILE A 103 15.91 1.26 3.66
CA ILE A 103 16.86 2.24 4.23
C ILE A 103 16.52 2.53 5.69
N GLY A 104 15.26 2.87 5.99
CA GLY A 104 14.78 3.14 7.34
C GLY A 104 14.87 1.94 8.27
N THR A 105 14.83 0.72 7.76
CA THR A 105 14.99 -0.52 8.55
C THR A 105 16.45 -0.86 8.81
N ILE A 106 17.36 -0.59 7.87
CA ILE A 106 18.82 -0.69 8.09
C ILE A 106 19.29 0.41 9.06
N ARG A 107 18.81 1.66 8.89
CA ARG A 107 19.12 2.80 9.78
C ARG A 107 18.68 2.50 11.23
N ARG A 108 17.45 2.02 11.43
CA ARG A 108 16.94 1.56 12.76
C ARG A 108 17.67 0.33 13.32
N ALA A 109 18.46 -0.38 12.53
CA ALA A 109 19.31 -1.49 12.98
C ALA A 109 20.75 -1.08 13.31
N GLY A 110 21.07 0.23 13.30
CA GLY A 110 22.44 0.72 13.52
C GLY A 110 23.29 0.75 12.24
N GLY A 111 22.65 0.87 11.06
CA GLY A 111 23.32 0.98 9.77
C GLY A 111 23.78 -0.34 9.14
N LYS A 112 23.51 -1.49 9.78
CA LYS A 112 23.79 -2.84 9.26
C LYS A 112 22.68 -3.82 9.63
N ILE A 113 22.32 -4.76 8.75
CA ILE A 113 21.32 -5.81 9.04
C ILE A 113 21.56 -7.08 8.21
N ALA A 114 21.31 -8.26 8.79
CA ALA A 114 21.35 -9.52 8.05
C ALA A 114 20.09 -9.71 7.18
N ARG A 115 20.22 -10.28 5.97
CA ARG A 115 19.11 -10.47 5.02
C ARG A 115 17.88 -11.14 5.63
N ARG A 116 18.07 -12.20 6.44
CA ARG A 116 17.00 -12.89 7.19
C ARG A 116 16.18 -11.94 8.08
N ASP A 117 16.86 -11.01 8.74
CA ASP A 117 16.28 -10.13 9.76
C ASP A 117 15.73 -8.83 9.15
N LEU A 118 16.17 -8.47 7.94
CA LEU A 118 15.51 -7.48 7.09
C LEU A 118 14.19 -8.04 6.55
N LEU A 119 14.20 -9.20 5.90
CA LEU A 119 13.00 -9.85 5.35
C LEU A 119 11.91 -10.05 6.42
N ARG A 120 12.30 -10.50 7.61
CA ARG A 120 11.40 -10.64 8.78
C ARG A 120 10.73 -9.33 9.20
N LYS A 121 11.36 -8.17 8.98
CA LYS A 121 10.84 -6.85 9.37
C LYS A 121 10.03 -6.15 8.27
N LEU A 122 10.29 -6.47 7.00
CA LEU A 122 9.59 -5.85 5.87
C LEU A 122 8.22 -6.48 5.59
N HIS A 123 8.08 -7.79 5.80
CA HIS A 123 6.89 -8.57 5.43
C HIS A 123 6.50 -8.50 3.93
N VAL A 124 7.46 -8.18 3.06
CA VAL A 124 7.31 -8.08 1.60
C VAL A 124 7.89 -9.33 0.91
N LYS A 125 7.41 -9.63 -0.31
CA LYS A 125 7.89 -10.76 -1.13
C LYS A 125 9.40 -10.68 -1.39
N LEU A 126 10.06 -11.84 -1.41
CA LEU A 126 11.51 -11.95 -1.58
C LEU A 126 12.01 -11.28 -2.86
N GLU A 127 11.34 -11.55 -3.99
CA GLU A 127 11.72 -10.99 -5.29
C GLU A 127 11.68 -9.45 -5.32
N ASP A 128 10.72 -8.85 -4.65
CA ASP A 128 10.50 -7.39 -4.69
C ASP A 128 11.48 -6.68 -3.75
N VAL A 129 11.83 -7.32 -2.63
CA VAL A 129 12.97 -6.90 -1.80
C VAL A 129 14.28 -7.03 -2.57
N ASP A 130 14.53 -8.15 -3.27
CA ASP A 130 15.77 -8.34 -4.02
C ASP A 130 15.90 -7.33 -5.19
N LYS A 131 14.82 -7.04 -5.92
CA LYS A 131 14.77 -5.96 -6.94
C LYS A 131 15.11 -4.60 -6.32
N ALA A 132 14.54 -4.28 -5.15
CA ALA A 132 14.80 -3.02 -4.46
C ALA A 132 16.22 -2.93 -3.89
N ILE A 133 16.79 -4.04 -3.41
CA ILE A 133 18.20 -4.14 -2.99
C ILE A 133 19.13 -3.87 -4.17
N CYS A 134 18.96 -4.55 -5.31
CA CYS A 134 19.82 -4.32 -6.49
C CYS A 134 19.73 -2.88 -7.01
N ALA A 135 18.57 -2.22 -6.89
CA ALA A 135 18.42 -0.81 -7.21
C ALA A 135 19.14 0.12 -6.22
N LEU A 136 19.11 -0.20 -4.91
CA LEU A 136 19.83 0.56 -3.86
C LEU A 136 21.35 0.34 -3.87
N GLU A 137 21.81 -0.80 -4.39
CA GLU A 137 23.23 -1.04 -4.69
C GLU A 137 23.67 -0.22 -5.92
N ALA A 138 22.82 -0.14 -6.95
CA ALA A 138 23.07 0.65 -8.15
C ALA A 138 23.00 2.18 -7.92
N SER A 139 22.32 2.65 -6.86
CA SER A 139 22.36 4.05 -6.40
C SER A 139 23.47 4.34 -5.36
N GLU A 140 24.32 3.35 -5.05
CA GLU A 140 25.37 3.41 -4.02
C GLU A 140 24.84 3.78 -2.60
N GLU A 141 23.57 3.51 -2.30
CA GLU A 141 22.97 3.79 -0.98
C GLU A 141 23.17 2.65 0.03
N ILE A 142 23.33 1.42 -0.46
CA ILE A 142 23.68 0.25 0.35
C ILE A 142 24.80 -0.58 -0.28
N GLU A 143 25.48 -1.34 0.56
CA GLU A 143 26.40 -2.40 0.16
C GLU A 143 25.92 -3.75 0.68
N THR A 144 25.97 -4.80 -0.14
CA THR A 144 25.88 -6.19 0.33
C THR A 144 27.25 -6.73 0.70
N LEU A 145 27.44 -7.04 1.98
CA LEU A 145 28.60 -7.75 2.50
C LEU A 145 28.30 -9.25 2.60
N GLN A 146 29.15 -10.08 1.98
CA GLN A 146 29.13 -11.52 2.20
C GLN A 146 29.92 -11.86 3.47
N VAL A 147 29.30 -12.59 4.39
CA VAL A 147 29.94 -13.09 5.61
C VAL A 147 30.14 -14.59 5.46
N GLU A 148 31.37 -14.97 5.12
CA GLU A 148 31.82 -16.35 5.12
C GLU A 148 31.97 -16.89 6.55
N GLY A 149 31.91 -18.22 6.69
CA GLY A 149 32.08 -18.91 7.96
C GLY A 149 31.74 -20.40 7.84
N LYS A 150 31.71 -21.11 8.97
CA LYS A 150 31.34 -22.54 9.00
C LYS A 150 29.81 -22.71 8.83
N GLY A 151 29.33 -22.62 7.59
CA GLY A 151 27.91 -22.75 7.23
C GLY A 151 27.60 -22.13 5.86
N PRO A 152 26.31 -22.04 5.48
CA PRO A 152 25.90 -21.34 4.26
C PRO A 152 26.22 -19.84 4.31
N ILE A 153 26.52 -19.26 3.15
CA ILE A 153 26.87 -17.85 2.96
C ILE A 153 25.76 -16.95 3.52
N LYS A 154 26.15 -15.92 4.31
CA LYS A 154 25.22 -14.96 4.92
C LYS A 154 25.43 -13.58 4.34
N TYR A 155 24.34 -12.98 3.86
CA TYR A 155 24.34 -11.62 3.34
C TYR A 155 23.95 -10.61 4.42
N VAL A 156 24.74 -9.54 4.53
CA VAL A 156 24.52 -8.41 5.46
C VAL A 156 24.52 -7.12 4.66
N TYR A 157 23.42 -6.37 4.73
CA TYR A 157 23.28 -5.07 4.08
C TYR A 157 23.79 -3.96 5.00
N ARG A 158 24.59 -3.03 4.46
CA ARG A 158 25.19 -1.88 5.14
C ARG A 158 24.78 -0.58 4.44
N LEU A 159 24.42 0.47 5.17
CA LEU A 159 24.27 1.82 4.59
C LEU A 159 25.65 2.39 4.25
N THR A 160 25.78 3.01 3.08
CA THR A 160 26.97 3.78 2.72
C THR A 160 27.07 5.08 3.53
N VAL A 161 28.28 5.67 3.55
CA VAL A 161 28.67 6.70 4.52
C VAL A 161 27.81 7.97 4.45
N SER A 162 27.24 8.28 3.28
CA SER A 162 26.30 9.38 3.06
C SER A 162 25.01 9.29 3.89
N ASN A 163 24.62 8.08 4.33
CA ASN A 163 23.32 7.81 4.97
C ASN A 163 23.42 7.41 6.46
N VAL A 164 24.60 7.46 7.08
CA VAL A 164 24.83 7.09 8.49
C VAL A 164 24.87 8.34 9.40
N PRO A 165 23.98 8.48 10.41
CA PRO A 165 24.10 9.56 11.39
C PRO A 165 25.37 9.38 12.24
N SER A 166 26.11 10.47 12.47
CA SER A 166 27.40 10.46 13.16
C SER A 166 27.28 10.18 14.66
N VAL A 167 27.30 8.91 15.04
CA VAL A 167 27.38 8.48 16.45
C VAL A 167 28.79 8.79 16.97
N SER A 168 28.95 9.94 17.62
CA SER A 168 30.23 10.54 18.04
C SER A 168 30.94 9.85 19.23
N ASN A 169 30.65 8.58 19.49
CA ASN A 169 31.29 7.80 20.57
C ASN A 169 31.43 6.32 20.18
N VAL A 170 32.55 5.99 19.53
CA VAL A 170 33.08 4.62 19.42
C VAL A 170 34.60 4.69 19.64
N PRO A 171 35.19 3.90 20.56
CA PRO A 171 36.64 3.87 20.73
C PRO A 171 37.35 3.42 19.45
N SER A 172 38.51 4.02 19.15
CA SER A 172 39.27 3.74 17.92
C SER A 172 39.68 2.26 17.82
N VAL A 173 39.26 1.58 16.76
CA VAL A 173 39.71 0.22 16.43
C VAL A 173 40.86 0.29 15.43
N SER A 174 42.08 0.24 15.96
CA SER A 174 43.33 0.36 15.20
C SER A 174 43.68 -0.91 14.43
N SER A 175 43.01 -1.19 13.31
CA SER A 175 43.61 -1.83 12.11
C SER A 175 42.60 -2.00 10.97
N VAL A 176 42.90 -1.41 9.81
CA VAL A 176 42.26 -1.73 8.52
C VAL A 176 43.36 -1.85 7.47
N THR A 177 43.74 -3.09 7.14
CA THR A 177 44.57 -3.37 5.97
C THR A 177 43.69 -3.34 4.72
N GLN A 178 43.86 -2.30 3.89
CA GLN A 178 43.36 -2.34 2.52
C GLN A 178 44.10 -3.45 1.75
N ILE A 179 43.36 -4.29 1.05
CA ILE A 179 43.91 -5.17 0.02
C ILE A 179 43.35 -4.69 -1.32
N GLN A 180 44.20 -4.01 -2.09
CA GLN A 180 43.94 -3.80 -3.52
C GLN A 180 44.08 -5.15 -4.23
N GLY A 181 43.05 -5.56 -4.97
CA GLY A 181 42.98 -6.90 -5.56
C GLY A 181 42.12 -6.93 -6.82
N ASN A 182 42.58 -6.31 -7.90
CA ASN A 182 41.98 -6.49 -9.22
C ASN A 182 42.05 -7.98 -9.62
N SER A 183 40.90 -8.61 -9.86
CA SER A 183 40.83 -9.88 -10.57
C SER A 183 39.60 -9.91 -11.47
N THR A 184 39.83 -9.88 -12.78
CA THR A 184 38.80 -9.95 -13.82
C THR A 184 38.63 -11.40 -14.32
N ARG A 185 37.51 -11.65 -15.02
CA ARG A 185 37.15 -12.91 -15.70
C ARG A 185 36.76 -14.08 -14.76
N SER A 186 35.86 -14.99 -15.17
CA SER A 186 34.95 -14.95 -16.34
C SER A 186 33.75 -15.87 -16.11
N VAL A 187 32.57 -15.42 -16.53
CA VAL A 187 31.44 -16.34 -16.76
C VAL A 187 31.80 -17.25 -17.94
N LYS A 188 31.72 -18.57 -17.72
CA LYS A 188 31.61 -19.53 -18.83
C LYS A 188 30.15 -19.74 -19.16
N SER A 189 29.82 -19.68 -20.44
CA SER A 189 28.55 -20.16 -20.97
C SER A 189 28.62 -21.67 -21.16
N ASP A 190 27.65 -22.41 -20.64
CA ASP A 190 27.26 -23.71 -21.17
C ASP A 190 25.82 -23.61 -21.69
N ARG A 191 25.58 -24.23 -22.84
CA ARG A 191 24.33 -24.12 -23.62
C ARG A 191 23.75 -25.53 -23.82
N ASP A 192 22.47 -25.56 -24.16
CA ASP A 192 21.78 -26.68 -24.80
C ASP A 192 21.69 -28.01 -24.03
N LYS A 193 20.55 -28.19 -23.35
CA LYS A 193 19.84 -29.48 -23.37
C LYS A 193 18.32 -29.27 -23.33
N SER A 194 17.70 -29.34 -24.50
CA SER A 194 16.25 -29.45 -24.67
C SER A 194 15.79 -30.91 -24.55
N SER A 195 14.55 -31.15 -24.09
CA SER A 195 13.57 -32.06 -24.74
C SER A 195 12.30 -32.29 -23.91
N ALA A 196 11.14 -31.98 -24.51
CA ALA A 196 9.85 -32.67 -24.44
C ALA A 196 9.02 -32.79 -23.13
N PHE A 197 7.72 -33.07 -23.37
CA PHE A 197 6.60 -33.36 -22.46
C PHE A 197 6.08 -32.20 -21.58
N GLY A 198 4.75 -31.97 -21.46
CA GLY A 198 3.65 -32.56 -22.23
C GLY A 198 2.26 -32.39 -21.60
N GLU A 199 1.45 -31.47 -22.15
CA GLU A 199 -0.02 -31.44 -22.33
C GLU A 199 -1.04 -31.82 -21.20
N THR A 200 -2.27 -31.31 -21.33
CA THR A 200 -3.49 -31.47 -20.48
C THR A 200 -3.46 -30.74 -19.13
N VAL A 201 -4.40 -29.86 -18.73
CA VAL A 201 -5.87 -29.68 -18.91
C VAL A 201 -6.73 -30.56 -18.00
N VAL A 202 -7.42 -29.92 -17.03
CA VAL A 202 -8.79 -30.20 -16.55
C VAL A 202 -9.25 -29.07 -15.60
N THR A 203 -10.57 -28.90 -15.41
CA THR A 203 -11.24 -27.74 -14.75
C THR A 203 -12.13 -28.19 -13.57
N VAL A 204 -12.70 -27.23 -12.83
CA VAL A 204 -13.83 -27.31 -11.87
C VAL A 204 -13.46 -27.62 -10.40
N GLY A 205 -14.11 -26.90 -9.45
CA GLY A 205 -14.05 -27.22 -8.02
C GLY A 205 -14.44 -26.10 -7.04
N THR A 206 -15.70 -25.64 -7.05
CA THR A 206 -16.23 -24.72 -6.00
C THR A 206 -16.66 -25.51 -4.76
N VAL A 207 -16.24 -25.10 -3.56
CA VAL A 207 -16.83 -25.52 -2.25
C VAL A 207 -16.84 -24.31 -1.29
N GLU A 208 -17.69 -24.38 -0.26
CA GLU A 208 -18.26 -23.24 0.47
C GLU A 208 -17.50 -22.78 1.73
N THR A 209 -17.95 -21.65 2.27
CA THR A 209 -17.66 -21.14 3.62
C THR A 209 -18.20 -22.03 4.73
N VAL A 210 -17.49 -22.10 5.86
CA VAL A 210 -18.04 -22.60 7.14
C VAL A 210 -17.69 -21.61 8.25
N GLU A 211 -18.71 -21.14 8.97
CA GLU A 211 -18.58 -20.33 10.19
C GLU A 211 -18.36 -21.23 11.41
N THR A 212 -17.79 -20.71 12.52
CA THR A 212 -17.97 -21.34 13.83
C THR A 212 -17.84 -20.32 14.96
N GLU A 213 -18.86 -20.19 15.81
CA GLU A 213 -18.83 -19.33 17.00
C GLU A 213 -18.40 -20.07 18.29
N LYS A 214 -17.89 -19.25 19.22
CA LYS A 214 -17.82 -19.35 20.70
C LYS A 214 -18.39 -20.59 21.42
N THR A 215 -17.70 -20.98 22.51
CA THR A 215 -18.29 -21.60 23.72
C THR A 215 -17.58 -21.10 25.01
N VAL A 216 -18.27 -21.10 26.17
CA VAL A 216 -17.94 -20.37 27.43
C VAL A 216 -18.65 -21.05 28.64
N THR A 217 -18.13 -21.23 29.87
CA THR A 217 -16.75 -21.14 30.44
C THR A 217 -16.30 -22.54 30.95
N THR A 218 -16.06 -22.96 32.22
CA THR A 218 -15.88 -22.42 33.61
C THR A 218 -15.26 -23.57 34.47
N GLY A 219 -14.43 -23.42 35.52
CA GLY A 219 -13.70 -22.31 36.13
C GLY A 219 -13.47 -22.52 37.66
N GLY A 220 -12.22 -22.54 38.15
CA GLY A 220 -11.80 -22.75 39.57
C GLY A 220 -11.17 -24.13 39.86
N ASP A 221 -10.33 -24.34 40.90
CA ASP A 221 -9.64 -23.44 41.84
C ASP A 221 -8.42 -24.18 42.48
N GLY A 222 -7.48 -23.46 43.13
CA GLY A 222 -6.40 -24.01 43.96
C GLY A 222 -5.03 -23.35 43.77
N GLY A 223 -4.42 -22.81 44.84
CA GLY A 223 -3.16 -22.06 44.79
C GLY A 223 -2.10 -22.48 45.83
N ALA A 224 -0.87 -21.98 45.64
CA ALA A 224 0.27 -22.08 46.56
C ALA A 224 1.26 -20.90 46.37
N GLU A 225 2.24 -20.74 47.26
CA GLU A 225 2.91 -19.46 47.52
C GLU A 225 4.37 -19.28 47.05
N ARG A 226 4.73 -17.99 46.81
CA ARG A 226 6.05 -17.32 46.97
C ARG A 226 7.29 -17.83 46.20
N THR A 227 7.83 -16.94 45.36
CA THR A 227 9.12 -16.22 45.66
C THR A 227 9.30 -15.01 44.73
N ALA A 228 10.09 -14.00 45.13
CA ALA A 228 10.24 -12.76 44.37
C ALA A 228 11.65 -12.13 44.47
N THR A 229 12.30 -11.92 43.30
CA THR A 229 13.28 -10.84 43.01
C THR A 229 13.46 -10.74 41.47
N PRO A 230 14.06 -9.68 40.90
CA PRO A 230 13.26 -8.72 40.12
C PRO A 230 13.37 -8.89 38.60
N SER A 231 12.24 -8.70 37.90
CA SER A 231 12.19 -8.57 36.45
C SER A 231 12.77 -7.23 35.96
N PRO A 232 13.34 -7.18 34.74
CA PRO A 232 13.86 -5.93 34.17
C PRO A 232 12.75 -4.92 33.89
N LYS A 233 13.06 -3.62 34.05
CA LYS A 233 12.08 -2.53 33.87
C LYS A 233 11.41 -2.57 32.48
N PRO A 234 10.07 -2.49 32.38
CA PRO A 234 9.42 -2.22 31.12
C PRO A 234 9.77 -0.81 30.62
N LYS A 235 9.75 -0.62 29.30
CA LYS A 235 9.77 0.72 28.68
C LYS A 235 8.35 1.08 28.28
N GLY A 236 7.83 2.20 28.81
CA GLY A 236 6.60 2.81 28.31
C GLY A 236 5.32 2.50 29.11
N GLU A 237 5.36 2.58 30.44
CA GLU A 237 4.15 3.00 31.17
C GLU A 237 4.00 4.53 31.02
N GLY A 238 2.82 4.98 30.58
CA GLY A 238 2.48 6.40 30.43
C GLY A 238 1.33 6.64 29.45
N ASP A 239 0.27 7.29 29.92
CA ASP A 239 -0.79 7.92 29.12
C ASP A 239 -1.67 7.04 28.20
N GLU A 240 -2.09 5.87 28.69
CA GLU A 240 -3.36 5.27 28.23
C GLU A 240 -4.56 6.03 28.82
N GLY A 241 -5.19 6.89 28.02
CA GLY A 241 -6.47 7.56 28.37
C GLY A 241 -6.37 8.96 28.97
N ARG A 242 -5.19 9.60 28.92
CA ARG A 242 -4.98 11.02 29.24
C ARG A 242 -5.83 11.96 28.37
N ALA A 243 -6.30 13.07 28.94
CA ALA A 243 -6.88 14.19 28.19
C ALA A 243 -5.78 14.99 27.45
N PRO A 244 -6.05 15.54 26.25
CA PRO A 244 -5.07 16.31 25.48
C PRO A 244 -4.61 17.57 26.23
N THR A 245 -3.35 17.97 26.04
CA THR A 245 -2.93 19.35 26.37
C THR A 245 -3.58 20.36 25.43
N SER A 246 -3.55 21.64 25.81
CA SER A 246 -3.99 22.75 24.96
C SER A 246 -3.31 22.74 23.58
N GLU A 247 -2.00 22.46 23.52
CA GLU A 247 -1.23 22.38 22.27
C GLU A 247 -1.68 21.17 21.40
N GLU A 248 -1.87 20.00 22.02
CA GLU A 248 -2.41 18.82 21.33
C GLU A 248 -3.83 19.07 20.81
N ALA A 249 -4.69 19.73 21.61
CA ALA A 249 -6.08 20.04 21.26
C ALA A 249 -6.19 21.10 20.15
N GLU A 250 -5.37 22.16 20.17
CA GLU A 250 -5.31 23.17 19.10
C GLU A 250 -4.82 22.56 17.77
N VAL A 251 -3.83 21.66 17.83
CA VAL A 251 -3.38 20.93 16.64
C VAL A 251 -4.48 19.99 16.12
N LEU A 252 -5.14 19.24 17.00
CA LEU A 252 -6.24 18.34 16.61
C LEU A 252 -7.41 19.11 15.99
N ALA A 253 -7.76 20.29 16.51
CA ALA A 253 -8.83 21.13 15.96
C ALA A 253 -8.52 21.65 14.54
N ASP A 254 -7.32 22.19 14.31
CA ASP A 254 -6.89 22.67 12.98
C ASP A 254 -6.79 21.53 11.96
N VAL A 255 -6.26 20.37 12.36
CA VAL A 255 -6.17 19.19 11.48
C VAL A 255 -7.56 18.63 11.18
N ALA A 256 -8.46 18.55 12.17
CA ALA A 256 -9.84 18.13 11.99
C ALA A 256 -10.59 19.04 10.99
N GLY A 257 -10.46 20.36 11.14
CA GLY A 257 -11.05 21.34 10.23
C GLY A 257 -10.59 21.17 8.78
N ARG A 258 -9.29 20.90 8.55
CA ARG A 258 -8.73 20.63 7.21
C ARG A 258 -9.23 19.33 6.59
N ILE A 259 -9.44 18.29 7.40
CA ILE A 259 -10.03 17.03 6.94
C ILE A 259 -11.48 17.27 6.51
N LEU A 260 -12.27 17.97 7.33
CA LEU A 260 -13.70 18.24 7.08
C LEU A 260 -13.97 19.15 5.86
N GLN A 261 -13.00 19.93 5.40
CA GLN A 261 -13.10 20.67 4.12
C GLN A 261 -13.23 19.75 2.90
N ASN A 262 -12.77 18.50 2.99
CA ASN A 262 -12.66 17.56 1.88
C ASN A 262 -13.44 16.24 2.10
N TRP A 263 -13.86 15.96 3.33
CA TRP A 263 -14.48 14.69 3.73
C TRP A 263 -15.65 14.93 4.71
N PRO A 264 -16.76 14.19 4.62
CA PRO A 264 -17.93 14.37 5.50
C PRO A 264 -17.72 13.88 6.95
N GLY A 265 -16.56 13.28 7.25
CA GLY A 265 -16.20 12.75 8.56
C GLY A 265 -14.71 12.43 8.63
N ILE A 266 -14.22 12.19 9.85
CA ILE A 266 -12.80 12.07 10.18
C ILE A 266 -12.45 10.61 10.51
N ALA A 267 -11.48 10.03 9.80
CA ALA A 267 -10.93 8.73 10.20
C ALA A 267 -9.93 8.91 11.36
N GLU A 268 -10.11 8.15 12.45
CA GLU A 268 -9.35 8.28 13.71
C GLU A 268 -7.83 8.23 13.49
N ALA A 269 -7.35 7.26 12.71
CA ALA A 269 -5.95 7.12 12.36
C ALA A 269 -5.41 8.27 11.49
N ARG A 270 -6.25 8.89 10.63
CA ARG A 270 -5.80 9.96 9.72
C ARG A 270 -5.67 11.31 10.44
N LEU A 271 -6.54 11.56 11.42
CA LEU A 271 -6.37 12.67 12.36
C LEU A 271 -5.10 12.47 13.20
N TRP A 272 -4.89 11.26 13.73
CA TRP A 272 -3.69 10.92 14.50
C TRP A 272 -2.39 11.12 13.70
N GLU A 273 -2.31 10.62 12.46
CA GLU A 273 -1.13 10.78 11.58
C GLU A 273 -0.76 12.26 11.42
N LEU A 274 -1.71 13.08 10.98
CA LEU A 274 -1.48 14.48 10.62
C LEU A 274 -1.26 15.38 11.86
N ALA A 275 -1.94 15.11 12.97
CA ALA A 275 -1.72 15.81 14.23
C ALA A 275 -0.32 15.51 14.79
N ARG A 276 0.09 14.23 14.77
CA ARG A 276 1.41 13.78 15.22
C ARG A 276 2.54 14.35 14.33
N GLU A 277 2.33 14.40 13.02
CA GLU A 277 3.28 15.03 12.09
C GLU A 277 3.47 16.52 12.40
N LYS A 278 2.37 17.26 12.62
CA LYS A 278 2.42 18.69 12.96
C LYS A 278 3.01 18.98 14.35
N LEU A 279 2.80 18.12 15.34
CA LEU A 279 3.38 18.24 16.69
C LEU A 279 4.87 17.86 16.75
N GLY A 280 5.37 17.07 15.79
CA GLY A 280 6.73 16.52 15.82
C GLY A 280 7.03 15.56 17.00
N SER A 281 6.01 15.22 17.80
CA SER A 281 6.11 14.53 19.08
C SER A 281 5.25 13.24 19.09
N PRO A 282 5.41 12.32 20.07
CA PRO A 282 4.65 11.08 20.11
C PRO A 282 3.26 11.24 20.74
N LEU A 283 2.26 11.60 19.93
CA LEU A 283 0.83 11.61 20.33
C LEU A 283 0.25 10.17 20.43
N PRO A 284 -0.39 9.76 21.55
CA PRO A 284 -1.09 8.47 21.64
C PRO A 284 -2.47 8.50 20.95
N LEU A 285 -2.89 7.40 20.30
CA LEU A 285 -4.25 7.31 19.72
C LEU A 285 -5.36 7.48 20.77
N ALA A 286 -5.13 7.05 22.01
CA ALA A 286 -6.09 7.20 23.11
C ALA A 286 -6.44 8.68 23.37
N VAL A 287 -5.47 9.59 23.24
CA VAL A 287 -5.66 11.05 23.39
C VAL A 287 -6.52 11.59 22.25
N VAL A 288 -6.30 11.13 21.01
CA VAL A 288 -7.12 11.49 19.83
C VAL A 288 -8.56 11.02 20.02
N LYS A 289 -8.76 9.79 20.49
CA LYS A 289 -10.10 9.23 20.75
C LYS A 289 -10.82 9.88 21.94
N ALA A 290 -10.07 10.38 22.93
CA ALA A 290 -10.62 11.20 24.01
C ALA A 290 -11.08 12.58 23.47
N TRP A 291 -10.20 13.30 22.78
CA TRP A 291 -10.49 14.62 22.20
C TRP A 291 -11.68 14.60 21.23
N LEU A 292 -11.81 13.57 20.39
CA LEU A 292 -12.95 13.43 19.48
C LEU A 292 -14.29 13.34 20.24
N LYS A 293 -14.35 12.54 21.32
CA LYS A 293 -15.55 12.43 22.16
C LYS A 293 -15.86 13.72 22.91
N GLU A 294 -14.84 14.36 23.48
CA GLU A 294 -14.96 15.62 24.22
C GLU A 294 -15.41 16.77 23.30
N SER A 295 -14.95 16.75 22.04
CA SER A 295 -15.36 17.70 20.98
C SER A 295 -16.68 17.34 20.29
N GLY A 296 -17.49 16.45 20.87
CA GLY A 296 -18.84 16.11 20.37
C GLY A 296 -18.92 15.26 19.11
N TYR A 297 -17.81 14.66 18.64
CA TYR A 297 -17.84 13.78 17.46
C TYR A 297 -18.50 12.44 17.78
N THR A 298 -19.19 11.86 16.78
CA THR A 298 -19.92 10.59 16.92
C THR A 298 -19.31 9.49 16.06
N GLU A 299 -19.08 8.30 16.63
CA GLU A 299 -18.50 7.15 15.92
C GLU A 299 -19.56 6.56 14.96
N ALA A 300 -19.40 6.80 13.66
CA ALA A 300 -20.40 6.58 12.62
C ALA A 300 -20.13 5.34 11.74
N GLY A 301 -19.08 4.57 12.03
CA GLY A 301 -18.71 3.35 11.31
C GLY A 301 -17.20 3.18 11.21
N ARG A 302 -16.73 2.59 10.11
CA ARG A 302 -15.30 2.44 9.81
C ARG A 302 -14.97 2.84 8.38
N LEU A 303 -13.83 3.50 8.20
CA LEU A 303 -13.22 3.82 6.92
C LEU A 303 -11.78 3.28 6.92
N ASN A 304 -11.42 2.49 5.91
CA ASN A 304 -10.10 1.83 5.79
C ASN A 304 -9.66 1.11 7.08
N GLY A 305 -10.61 0.40 7.72
CA GLY A 305 -10.40 -0.34 8.98
C GLY A 305 -10.41 0.51 10.26
N SER A 306 -10.19 1.82 10.16
CA SER A 306 -10.19 2.77 11.28
C SER A 306 -11.60 3.25 11.61
N PRO A 307 -11.93 3.60 12.87
CA PRO A 307 -13.18 4.28 13.21
C PRO A 307 -13.36 5.58 12.43
N LEU A 308 -14.57 5.82 11.94
CA LEU A 308 -14.99 7.03 11.26
C LEU A 308 -15.84 7.87 12.22
N TRP A 309 -15.51 9.15 12.35
CA TRP A 309 -16.10 10.08 13.29
C TRP A 309 -16.80 11.23 12.56
N ASN A 310 -18.11 11.34 12.70
CA ASN A 310 -18.86 12.47 12.15
C ASN A 310 -18.78 13.66 13.12
N PRO A 311 -18.72 14.90 12.61
CA PRO A 311 -18.77 16.10 13.45
C PRO A 311 -20.09 16.19 14.23
N PRO A 312 -20.13 16.93 15.37
CA PRO A 312 -21.37 17.22 16.06
C PRO A 312 -22.39 17.87 15.11
N ALA A 313 -23.67 17.51 15.26
CA ALA A 313 -24.74 18.14 14.50
C ALA A 313 -24.77 19.63 14.82
N ALA A 314 -24.92 20.48 13.79
CA ALA A 314 -24.82 21.93 13.92
C ALA A 314 -25.93 22.50 14.83
N GLY A 315 -25.60 22.64 16.13
CA GLY A 315 -26.54 23.01 17.20
C GLY A 315 -25.95 22.80 18.59
N GLU A 316 -25.18 21.74 18.82
CA GLU A 316 -24.53 21.49 20.12
C GLU A 316 -23.08 22.01 20.14
N VAL A 317 -22.94 23.31 20.43
CA VAL A 317 -21.68 23.90 20.91
C VAL A 317 -21.79 24.01 22.43
N VAL A 318 -21.17 23.09 23.15
CA VAL A 318 -20.95 23.22 24.60
C VAL A 318 -19.74 24.11 24.82
N GLY A 319 -19.86 25.08 25.74
CA GLY A 319 -18.79 25.98 26.18
C GLY A 319 -18.74 26.08 27.70
#